data_AF-A0A6F9E1Q3-F1
#
_entry.id   AF-A0A6F9E1Q3-F1
#
_cell.length_a   1.000
_cell.length_b   1.000
_cell.length_c   1.000
_cell.angle_alpha   90.00
_cell.angle_beta   90.00
_cell.angle_gamma   90.00
#
_symmetry.space_group_name_H-M   'P 1'
#
loop_
_entity.id
_entity.type
_entity.pdbx_description
1 polymer ?
#
loop_
_entity_poly.entity_id
_entity_poly.type
_entity_poly.pdbx_seq_one_letter_code
_entity_poly.pdbx_strand_id
1 'polypeptide(L)'
;MRTAMVRIRTSICLFSVLLYLLHVIFLWYILGRLVPYTSLASLVVTLPAASAFAKTLTLAFLSIGIALLYSGGHIHWSSFVDSFGSMLSLLSLFSIVPILALPIVVGNYQRSVESFLNQRNPSPKGLYITINALSYLLATLMNIAAIPMMYQAVTGYVKKRAIENPARFLITSIVTGYAMPLSWSPVAAVVMAVTNVTGVRWLSVLPITLGLSFVGLLMAALLFGRDRNPDTPPRRMAG
;
A
#
# COMPACT_ATOMS: atom_id res chain seq x y z
N MET A 1 30.90 -4.29 8.60
CA MET A 1 30.58 -3.19 7.65
C MET A 1 29.11 -3.15 7.20
N ARG A 2 28.49 -4.24 6.72
CA ARG A 2 27.08 -4.25 6.28
C ARG A 2 26.07 -3.76 7.33
N THR A 3 26.24 -4.14 8.60
CA THR A 3 25.37 -3.76 9.72
C THR A 3 25.45 -2.26 10.07
N ALA A 4 26.62 -1.65 9.95
CA ALA A 4 26.81 -0.22 10.18
C ALA A 4 26.14 0.64 9.08
N MET A 5 26.27 0.24 7.82
CA MET A 5 25.60 0.89 6.68
C MET A 5 24.07 0.79 6.76
N VAL A 6 23.54 -0.35 7.21
CA VAL A 6 22.09 -0.51 7.43
C VAL A 6 21.62 0.41 8.56
N ARG A 7 22.35 0.48 9.68
CA ARG A 7 22.02 1.40 10.79
C ARG A 7 22.01 2.86 10.35
N ILE A 8 23.02 3.30 9.61
CA ILE A 8 23.11 4.68 9.09
C ILE A 8 21.92 5.01 8.18
N ARG A 9 21.57 4.11 7.25
CA ARG A 9 20.42 4.31 6.35
C ARG A 9 19.10 4.42 7.11
N THR A 10 18.85 3.49 8.03
CA THR A 10 17.62 3.50 8.82
C THR A 10 17.55 4.75 9.70
N SER A 11 18.67 5.17 10.30
CA SER A 11 18.74 6.41 11.07
C SER A 11 18.47 7.66 10.22
N ILE A 12 18.98 7.72 8.98
CA ILE A 12 18.72 8.85 8.07
C ILE A 12 17.24 8.90 7.63
N CYS A 13 16.63 7.75 7.32
CA CYS A 13 15.19 7.71 7.01
C CYS A 13 14.35 8.11 8.23
N LEU A 14 14.64 7.55 9.40
CA LEU A 14 13.93 7.90 10.64
C LEU A 14 14.10 9.39 10.98
N PHE A 15 15.31 9.92 10.82
CA PHE A 15 15.58 11.35 11.04
C PHE A 15 14.84 12.22 10.02
N SER A 16 14.84 11.87 8.73
CA SER A 16 14.10 12.62 7.70
C SER A 16 12.60 12.63 7.96
N VAL A 17 12.04 11.49 8.38
CA VAL A 17 10.65 11.35 8.78
C VAL A 17 10.35 12.19 10.03
N LEU A 18 11.18 12.09 11.06
CA LEU A 18 11.03 12.85 12.30
C LEU A 18 11.08 14.36 12.07
N LEU A 19 12.05 14.82 11.27
CA LEU A 19 12.24 16.23 10.93
C LEU A 19 11.07 16.78 10.12
N TYR A 20 10.54 15.98 9.18
CA TYR A 20 9.31 16.34 8.48
C TYR A 20 8.10 16.39 9.44
N LEU A 21 7.94 15.41 10.35
CA LEU A 21 6.85 15.43 11.33
C LEU A 21 6.92 16.66 12.23
N LEU A 22 8.12 17.02 12.69
CA LEU A 22 8.38 18.27 13.43
C LEU A 22 8.01 19.51 12.61
N HIS A 23 8.35 19.55 11.32
CA HIS A 23 7.95 20.65 10.43
C HIS A 23 6.42 20.77 10.32
N VAL A 24 5.70 19.65 10.18
CA VAL A 24 4.23 19.66 10.11
C VAL A 24 3.60 20.13 11.43
N ILE A 25 4.15 19.71 12.57
CA ILE A 25 3.59 20.04 13.89
C ILE A 25 3.90 21.49 14.28
N PHE A 26 5.11 21.98 13.98
CA PHE A 26 5.58 23.30 14.43
C PHE A 26 5.48 24.41 13.37
N LEU A 27 5.10 24.11 12.12
CA LEU A 27 4.97 25.07 11.00
C LEU A 27 6.15 26.07 10.88
N TRP A 28 7.36 25.62 11.22
CA TRP A 28 8.50 26.52 11.33
C TRP A 28 9.14 26.79 9.94
N TYR A 29 9.13 28.05 9.51
CA TYR A 29 9.61 28.52 8.20
C TYR A 29 11.05 28.11 7.84
N ILE A 30 11.92 27.89 8.84
CA ILE A 30 13.32 27.48 8.65
C ILE A 30 13.42 25.99 8.30
N LEU A 31 12.56 25.15 8.87
CA LEU A 31 12.55 23.71 8.58
C LEU A 31 12.05 23.43 7.16
N GLY A 32 11.11 24.24 6.65
CA GLY A 32 10.56 24.09 5.29
C GLY A 32 11.61 24.19 4.19
N ARG A 33 12.68 24.98 4.40
CA ARG A 33 13.81 25.08 3.46
C ARG A 33 14.79 23.91 3.53
N LEU A 34 14.86 23.19 4.65
CA LEU A 34 15.78 22.05 4.83
C LEU A 34 15.17 20.72 4.37
N VAL A 35 13.85 20.62 4.40
CA VAL A 35 13.07 19.43 3.99
C VAL A 35 13.40 18.89 2.59
N PRO A 36 13.55 19.72 1.54
CA PRO A 36 13.85 19.20 0.20
C PRO A 36 15.27 18.64 0.09
N TYR A 37 16.24 19.24 0.79
CA TYR A 37 17.63 18.75 0.83
C TYR A 37 17.76 17.42 1.56
N THR A 38 17.05 17.25 2.69
CA THR A 38 17.06 15.97 3.43
C THR A 38 16.35 14.86 2.66
N SER A 39 15.28 15.20 1.93
CA SER A 39 14.59 14.28 1.00
C SER A 39 15.53 13.76 -0.09
N LEU A 40 16.25 14.66 -0.76
CA LEU A 40 17.21 14.31 -1.80
C LEU A 40 18.36 13.44 -1.24
N ALA A 41 18.89 13.80 -0.06
CA ALA A 41 19.93 13.01 0.60
C ALA A 41 19.45 11.59 0.96
N SER A 42 18.22 11.46 1.46
CA SER A 42 17.62 10.15 1.77
C SER A 42 17.49 9.26 0.52
N LEU A 43 17.09 9.84 -0.61
CA LEU A 43 17.02 9.14 -1.90
C LEU A 43 18.41 8.61 -2.30
N VAL A 44 19.43 9.47 -2.33
CA VAL A 44 20.79 9.12 -2.76
C VAL A 44 21.40 8.02 -1.88
N VAL A 45 21.18 8.08 -0.56
CA VAL A 45 21.70 7.08 0.37
C VAL A 45 20.94 5.75 0.30
N THR A 46 19.63 5.79 0.00
CA THR A 46 18.77 4.59 0.00
C THR A 46 18.81 3.85 -1.34
N LEU A 47 18.98 4.57 -2.46
CA LEU A 47 18.95 4.01 -3.81
C LEU A 47 19.93 2.83 -4.00
N PRO A 48 21.20 2.86 -3.54
CA PRO A 48 22.13 1.73 -3.68
C PRO A 48 21.69 0.46 -2.95
N ALA A 49 20.85 0.59 -1.92
CA ALA A 49 20.35 -0.53 -1.12
C ALA A 49 19.00 -1.07 -1.59
N ALA A 50 18.32 -0.38 -2.50
CA ALA A 50 17.06 -0.82 -3.04
C ALA A 50 17.23 -2.09 -3.91
N SER A 51 16.15 -2.86 -4.05
CA SER A 51 16.11 -4.01 -4.95
C SER A 51 16.38 -3.57 -6.39
N ALA A 52 16.90 -4.46 -7.24
CA ALA A 52 17.21 -4.14 -8.64
C ALA A 52 15.98 -3.56 -9.37
N PHE A 53 14.79 -4.15 -9.13
CA PHE A 53 13.52 -3.65 -9.65
C PHE A 53 13.21 -2.21 -9.20
N ALA A 54 13.32 -1.93 -7.90
CA ALA A 54 13.05 -0.60 -7.35
C ALA A 54 14.05 0.45 -7.87
N LYS A 55 15.33 0.08 -8.04
CA LYS A 55 16.36 0.94 -8.64
C LYS A 55 16.03 1.34 -10.06
N THR A 56 15.70 0.36 -10.91
CA THR A 56 15.35 0.61 -12.32
C THR A 56 14.14 1.53 -12.41
N LEU A 57 13.10 1.25 -11.62
CA LEU A 57 11.88 2.06 -11.60
C LEU A 57 12.16 3.49 -11.13
N THR A 58 12.92 3.64 -10.05
CA THR A 58 13.29 4.96 -9.49
C THR A 58 14.10 5.76 -10.51
N LEU A 59 15.11 5.15 -11.13
CA LEU A 59 15.96 5.84 -12.11
C LEU A 59 15.17 6.22 -13.36
N ALA A 60 14.29 5.35 -13.86
CA ALA A 60 13.42 5.63 -15.00
C ALA A 60 12.50 6.83 -14.72
N PHE A 61 11.75 6.79 -13.61
CA PHE A 61 10.85 7.90 -13.23
C PHE A 61 11.61 9.18 -12.93
N LEU A 62 12.76 9.11 -12.26
CA LEU A 62 13.59 10.28 -11.98
C LEU A 62 14.11 10.92 -13.26
N SER A 63 14.55 10.11 -14.23
CA SER A 63 15.03 10.61 -15.53
C SER A 63 13.90 11.28 -16.32
N ILE A 64 12.72 10.67 -16.33
CA ILE A 64 11.50 11.23 -16.95
C ILE A 64 11.11 12.55 -16.25
N GLY A 65 11.10 12.58 -14.92
CA GLY A 65 10.79 13.76 -14.12
C GLY A 65 11.76 14.91 -14.37
N ILE A 66 13.07 14.62 -14.45
CA ILE A 66 14.10 15.59 -14.80
C ILE A 66 13.86 16.13 -16.22
N ALA A 67 13.61 15.26 -17.20
CA ALA A 67 13.33 15.66 -18.57
C ALA A 67 12.09 16.56 -18.68
N LEU A 68 11.01 16.23 -17.96
CA LEU A 68 9.80 17.05 -17.86
C LEU A 68 10.07 18.41 -17.22
N LEU A 69 10.90 18.46 -16.17
CA LEU A 69 11.25 19.71 -15.49
C LEU A 69 12.04 20.65 -16.40
N TYR A 70 13.00 20.10 -17.16
CA TYR A 70 13.74 20.86 -18.18
C TYR A 70 12.81 21.33 -19.32
N SER A 71 11.90 20.48 -19.78
CA SER A 71 10.92 20.83 -20.82
C SER A 71 9.91 21.90 -20.37
N GLY A 72 9.63 22.00 -19.06
CA GLY A 72 8.75 23.00 -18.47
C GLY A 72 9.40 24.37 -18.21
N GLY A 73 10.69 24.55 -18.57
CA GLY A 73 11.40 25.83 -18.41
C GLY A 73 11.86 26.13 -16.98
N HIS A 74 11.80 25.17 -16.06
CA HIS A 74 12.27 25.33 -14.67
C HIS A 74 13.73 24.88 -14.54
N ILE A 75 14.64 25.75 -14.99
CA ILE A 75 16.07 25.43 -15.18
C ILE A 75 16.90 25.68 -13.90
N HIS A 76 16.34 26.36 -12.89
CA HIS A 76 17.07 26.69 -11.66
C HIS A 76 17.20 25.50 -10.69
N TRP A 77 18.40 25.33 -10.13
CA TRP A 77 18.72 24.30 -9.14
C TRP A 77 17.81 24.34 -7.90
N SER A 78 17.36 25.52 -7.49
CA SER A 78 16.40 25.69 -6.39
C SER A 78 15.06 25.00 -6.70
N SER A 79 14.50 25.21 -7.90
CA SER A 79 13.23 24.60 -8.31
C SER A 79 13.32 23.08 -8.42
N PHE A 80 14.48 22.56 -8.85
CA PHE A 80 14.74 21.11 -8.85
C PHE A 80 14.72 20.55 -7.42
N VAL A 81 15.44 21.18 -6.50
CA VAL A 81 15.53 20.71 -5.11
C VAL A 81 14.17 20.85 -4.40
N ASP A 82 13.46 21.97 -4.57
CA ASP A 82 12.15 22.23 -3.95
C ASP A 82 11.10 21.19 -4.36
N SER A 83 11.20 20.64 -5.57
CA SER A 83 10.31 19.57 -6.06
C SER A 83 10.38 18.31 -5.18
N PHE A 84 11.53 18.00 -4.57
CA PHE A 84 11.67 16.86 -3.65
C PHE A 84 11.04 17.09 -2.27
N GLY A 85 10.81 18.35 -1.88
CA GLY A 85 10.12 18.69 -0.64
C GLY A 85 8.65 18.28 -0.66
N SER A 86 7.99 18.47 -1.81
CA SER A 86 6.59 18.08 -2.01
C SER A 86 6.38 16.56 -1.86
N MET A 87 7.33 15.74 -2.32
CA MET A 87 7.34 14.28 -2.19
C MET A 87 7.45 13.81 -0.73
N LEU A 88 8.10 14.59 0.14
CA LEU A 88 8.25 14.23 1.56
C LEU A 88 6.91 14.26 2.30
N SER A 89 5.94 15.02 1.80
CA SER A 89 4.57 14.99 2.32
C SER A 89 3.91 13.62 2.18
N LEU A 90 4.12 12.94 1.04
CA LEU A 90 3.65 11.58 0.84
C LEU A 90 4.42 10.60 1.74
N LEU A 91 5.74 10.76 1.85
CA LEU A 91 6.59 9.90 2.69
C LEU A 91 6.18 9.96 4.16
N SER A 92 5.80 11.13 4.65
CA SER A 92 5.37 11.33 6.03
C SER A 92 4.07 10.63 6.37
N LEU A 93 3.09 10.75 5.47
CA LEU A 93 1.82 10.08 5.59
C LEU A 93 2.05 8.57 5.62
N PHE A 94 2.88 8.07 4.69
CA PHE A 94 3.31 6.68 4.69
C PHE A 94 4.08 6.24 5.92
N SER A 95 4.69 7.15 6.66
CA SER A 95 5.42 6.83 7.89
C SER A 95 4.50 6.78 9.11
N ILE A 96 3.44 7.60 9.12
CA ILE A 96 2.40 7.57 10.17
C ILE A 96 1.51 6.32 10.03
N VAL A 97 1.24 5.89 8.79
CA VAL A 97 0.33 4.78 8.50
C VAL A 97 0.70 3.45 9.19
N PRO A 98 1.95 2.95 9.12
CA PRO A 98 2.36 1.74 9.84
C PRO A 98 2.24 1.87 11.36
N ILE A 99 2.35 3.09 11.90
CA ILE A 99 2.21 3.33 13.35
C ILE A 99 0.75 3.12 13.77
N LEU A 100 -0.22 3.53 12.95
CA LEU A 100 -1.64 3.23 13.16
C LEU A 100 -1.95 1.73 13.07
N ALA A 101 -1.11 0.96 12.37
CA ALA A 101 -1.25 -0.49 12.24
C ALA A 101 -0.66 -1.27 13.43
N LEU A 102 0.20 -0.66 14.26
CA LEU A 102 0.84 -1.33 15.39
C LEU A 102 -0.14 -1.91 16.43
N PRO A 103 -1.20 -1.20 16.86
CA PRO A 103 -2.17 -1.76 17.82
C PRO A 103 -2.85 -3.04 17.31
N ILE A 104 -2.99 -3.18 15.98
CA ILE A 104 -3.64 -4.32 15.32
C ILE A 104 -2.70 -5.54 15.31
N VAL A 105 -1.40 -5.33 15.05
CA VAL A 105 -0.40 -6.41 15.10
C VAL A 105 -0.21 -6.91 16.54
N VAL A 106 -0.09 -5.97 17.50
CA VAL A 106 0.16 -6.28 18.92
C VAL A 106 -1.06 -6.91 19.59
N GLY A 107 -2.27 -6.61 19.12
CA GLY A 107 -3.54 -7.17 19.64
C GLY A 107 -3.81 -8.64 19.27
N ASN A 108 -2.92 -9.33 18.57
CA ASN A 108 -3.07 -10.74 18.19
C ASN A 108 -4.36 -11.06 17.40
N TYR A 109 -4.74 -10.15 16.49
CA TYR A 109 -5.96 -10.26 15.68
C TYR A 109 -6.01 -11.53 14.82
N GLN A 110 -4.87 -12.15 14.53
CA GLN A 110 -4.79 -13.45 13.87
C GLN A 110 -5.65 -14.51 14.58
N ARG A 111 -5.57 -14.62 15.91
CA ARG A 111 -6.40 -15.58 16.66
C ARG A 111 -7.88 -15.19 16.67
N SER A 112 -8.18 -13.89 16.71
CA SER A 112 -9.56 -13.39 16.68
C SER A 112 -10.23 -13.68 15.33
N VAL A 113 -9.51 -13.51 14.21
CA VAL A 113 -10.01 -13.85 12.87
C VAL A 113 -10.21 -15.35 12.71
N GLU A 114 -9.26 -16.18 13.16
CA GLU A 114 -9.41 -17.64 13.15
C GLU A 114 -10.58 -18.11 14.00
N SER A 115 -10.76 -17.55 15.21
CA SER A 115 -11.89 -17.85 16.10
C SER A 115 -13.23 -17.48 15.49
N PHE A 116 -13.32 -16.28 14.87
CA PHE A 116 -14.52 -15.81 14.20
C PHE A 116 -14.93 -16.72 13.03
N LEU A 117 -13.96 -17.16 12.22
CA LEU A 117 -14.19 -18.07 11.09
C LEU A 117 -14.57 -19.48 11.55
N ASN A 118 -13.97 -19.98 12.64
CA ASN A 118 -14.32 -21.28 13.22
C ASN A 118 -15.77 -21.32 13.72
N GLN A 119 -16.25 -20.25 14.37
CA GLN A 119 -17.61 -20.20 14.92
C GLN A 119 -18.71 -20.13 13.84
N ARG A 120 -18.44 -19.45 12.72
CA ARG A 120 -19.43 -19.25 11.65
C ARG A 120 -19.53 -20.42 10.66
N ASN A 121 -18.51 -21.28 10.60
CA ASN A 121 -18.36 -22.38 9.64
C ASN A 121 -18.84 -22.06 8.20
N PRO A 122 -18.40 -20.93 7.60
CA PRO A 122 -18.99 -20.41 6.36
C PRO A 122 -18.84 -21.38 5.17
N SER A 123 -19.79 -21.31 4.22
CA SER A 123 -19.63 -21.97 2.92
C SER A 123 -18.40 -21.45 2.17
N PRO A 124 -17.87 -22.13 1.14
CA PRO A 124 -16.71 -21.64 0.37
C PRO A 124 -16.90 -20.21 -0.17
N LYS A 125 -18.12 -19.87 -0.62
CA LYS A 125 -18.49 -18.52 -1.02
C LYS A 125 -18.51 -17.54 0.16
N GLY A 126 -19.08 -17.94 1.30
CA GLY A 126 -19.06 -17.13 2.52
C GLY A 126 -17.64 -16.88 3.04
N LEU A 127 -16.76 -17.88 2.92
CA LEU A 127 -15.36 -17.78 3.29
C LEU A 127 -14.61 -16.80 2.37
N TYR A 128 -14.84 -16.88 1.05
CA TYR A 128 -14.29 -15.92 0.09
C TYR A 128 -14.71 -14.50 0.44
N ILE A 129 -16.01 -14.26 0.63
CA ILE A 129 -16.55 -12.94 0.97
C ILE A 129 -15.95 -12.43 2.27
N THR A 130 -15.80 -13.29 3.28
CA THR A 130 -15.24 -12.90 4.58
C THR A 130 -13.76 -12.54 4.47
N ILE A 131 -12.96 -13.35 3.77
CA ILE A 131 -11.54 -13.06 3.56
C ILE A 131 -11.37 -11.78 2.74
N ASN A 132 -12.18 -11.60 1.70
CA ASN A 132 -12.16 -10.44 0.84
C ASN A 132 -12.53 -9.15 1.62
N ALA A 133 -13.62 -9.18 2.41
CA ALA A 133 -14.02 -8.04 3.25
C ALA A 133 -13.01 -7.72 4.36
N LEU A 134 -12.42 -8.73 5.00
CA LEU A 134 -11.35 -8.51 5.98
C LEU A 134 -10.10 -7.93 5.32
N SER A 135 -9.74 -8.40 4.12
CA SER A 135 -8.62 -7.84 3.34
C SER A 135 -8.88 -6.39 2.96
N TYR A 136 -10.12 -6.02 2.64
CA TYR A 136 -10.54 -4.65 2.40
C TYR A 136 -10.31 -3.76 3.63
N LEU A 137 -10.82 -4.18 4.80
CA LEU A 137 -10.67 -3.44 6.06
C LEU A 137 -9.21 -3.34 6.51
N LEU A 138 -8.42 -4.39 6.31
CA LEU A 138 -7.00 -4.37 6.63
C LEU A 138 -6.23 -3.47 5.66
N ALA A 139 -6.58 -3.47 4.38
CA ALA A 139 -5.90 -2.66 3.36
C ALA A 139 -6.16 -1.16 3.53
N THR A 140 -7.34 -0.74 3.98
CA THR A 140 -7.60 0.67 4.30
C THR A 140 -6.70 1.20 5.41
N LEU A 141 -6.35 0.34 6.38
CA LEU A 141 -5.56 0.70 7.57
C LEU A 141 -4.05 0.48 7.36
N MET A 142 -3.67 -0.61 6.68
CA MET A 142 -2.30 -1.13 6.66
C MET A 142 -1.62 -1.10 5.28
N ASN A 143 -2.35 -0.73 4.22
CA ASN A 143 -1.87 -0.76 2.84
C ASN A 143 -1.19 -2.11 2.52
N ILE A 144 -0.02 -2.13 1.85
CA ILE A 144 0.69 -3.35 1.40
C ILE A 144 0.88 -4.40 2.51
N ALA A 145 1.00 -3.99 3.79
CA ALA A 145 1.17 -4.91 4.91
C ALA A 145 -0.07 -5.78 5.19
N ALA A 146 -1.24 -5.42 4.68
CA ALA A 146 -2.47 -6.19 4.81
C ALA A 146 -2.38 -7.56 4.12
N ILE A 147 -1.69 -7.66 2.98
CA ILE A 147 -1.58 -8.91 2.20
C ILE A 147 -0.90 -10.04 3.00
N PRO A 148 0.36 -9.89 3.47
CA PRO A 148 1.02 -10.96 4.20
C PRO A 148 0.34 -11.26 5.54
N MET A 149 -0.20 -10.23 6.22
CA MET A 149 -0.96 -10.43 7.46
C MET A 149 -2.18 -11.30 7.21
N MET A 150 -3.00 -10.94 6.24
CA MET A 150 -4.22 -11.69 5.95
C MET A 150 -3.87 -13.11 5.50
N TYR A 151 -2.87 -13.25 4.63
CA TYR A 151 -2.39 -14.55 4.20
C TYR A 151 -2.00 -15.44 5.38
N GLN A 152 -1.19 -14.95 6.31
CA GLN A 152 -0.82 -15.71 7.51
C GLN A 152 -2.01 -16.02 8.41
N ALA A 153 -2.96 -15.09 8.55
CA ALA A 153 -4.11 -15.23 9.43
C ALA A 153 -5.13 -16.27 8.95
N VAL A 154 -5.32 -16.45 7.64
CA VAL A 154 -6.33 -17.40 7.12
C VAL A 154 -5.75 -18.64 6.48
N THR A 155 -4.45 -18.71 6.20
CA THR A 155 -3.84 -19.92 5.62
C THR A 155 -4.07 -21.16 6.47
N GLY A 156 -3.93 -21.04 7.80
CA GLY A 156 -4.14 -22.16 8.74
C GLY A 156 -5.57 -22.69 8.73
N TYR A 157 -6.56 -21.81 8.60
CA TYR A 157 -7.98 -22.17 8.51
C TYR A 157 -8.34 -22.75 7.13
N VAL A 158 -7.91 -22.09 6.06
CA VAL A 158 -8.25 -22.47 4.68
C VAL A 158 -7.64 -23.82 4.30
N LYS A 159 -6.40 -24.12 4.71
CA LYS A 159 -5.76 -25.42 4.45
C LYS A 159 -6.47 -26.61 5.10
N LYS A 160 -7.23 -26.38 6.17
CA LYS A 160 -8.02 -27.42 6.86
C LYS A 160 -9.36 -27.70 6.20
N ARG A 161 -9.77 -26.89 5.22
CA ARG A 161 -11.00 -27.06 4.43
C ARG A 161 -10.69 -27.85 3.15
N ALA A 162 -11.67 -28.64 2.70
CA ALA A 162 -11.63 -29.31 1.39
C ALA A 162 -11.86 -28.29 0.24
N ILE A 163 -10.88 -27.42 0.00
CA ILE A 163 -10.84 -26.51 -1.15
C ILE A 163 -9.84 -27.08 -2.16
N GLU A 164 -10.25 -27.17 -3.42
CA GLU A 164 -9.48 -27.80 -4.50
C GLU A 164 -8.14 -27.11 -4.76
N ASN A 165 -8.11 -25.77 -4.73
CA ASN A 165 -6.89 -24.97 -4.83
C ASN A 165 -6.84 -23.88 -3.74
N PRO A 166 -6.36 -24.22 -2.52
CA PRO A 166 -6.37 -23.28 -1.40
C PRO A 166 -5.44 -22.08 -1.62
N ALA A 167 -4.35 -22.25 -2.36
CA ALA A 167 -3.40 -21.17 -2.67
C ALA A 167 -4.04 -20.13 -3.61
N ARG A 168 -4.63 -20.58 -4.73
CA ARG A 168 -5.33 -19.69 -5.66
C ARG A 168 -6.52 -19.01 -4.98
N PHE A 169 -7.28 -19.74 -4.18
CA PHE A 169 -8.40 -19.21 -3.40
C PHE A 169 -7.94 -18.08 -2.45
N LEU A 170 -6.89 -18.32 -1.67
CA LEU A 170 -6.33 -17.31 -0.75
C LEU A 170 -5.85 -16.07 -1.49
N ILE A 171 -5.00 -16.24 -2.51
CA ILE A 171 -4.44 -15.12 -3.27
C ILE A 171 -5.56 -14.32 -3.91
N THR A 172 -6.52 -14.98 -4.57
CA THR A 172 -7.63 -14.29 -5.24
C THR A 172 -8.50 -13.54 -4.24
N SER A 173 -8.87 -14.17 -3.11
CA SER A 173 -9.71 -13.52 -2.07
C SER A 173 -9.01 -12.31 -1.45
N ILE A 174 -7.71 -12.42 -1.18
CA ILE A 174 -6.94 -11.37 -0.52
C ILE A 174 -6.67 -10.21 -1.46
N VAL A 175 -6.15 -10.49 -2.66
CA VAL A 175 -5.74 -9.45 -3.62
C VAL A 175 -6.95 -8.65 -4.10
N THR A 176 -8.08 -9.31 -4.36
CA THR A 176 -9.30 -8.60 -4.81
C THR A 176 -9.89 -7.71 -3.72
N GLY A 177 -9.86 -8.13 -2.45
CA GLY A 177 -10.26 -7.27 -1.32
C GLY A 177 -9.27 -6.15 -1.02
N TYR A 178 -7.97 -6.42 -1.19
CA TYR A 178 -6.91 -5.44 -1.01
C TYR A 178 -6.90 -4.32 -2.06
N ALA A 179 -7.24 -4.65 -3.31
CA ALA A 179 -7.13 -3.70 -4.42
C ALA A 179 -8.15 -2.55 -4.33
N MET A 180 -9.36 -2.83 -3.84
CA MET A 180 -10.46 -1.85 -3.87
C MET A 180 -10.21 -0.62 -2.97
N PRO A 181 -9.66 -0.75 -1.75
CA PRO A 181 -9.32 0.39 -0.90
C PRO A 181 -8.28 1.37 -1.47
N LEU A 182 -7.39 0.90 -2.35
CA LEU A 182 -6.35 1.76 -2.94
C LEU A 182 -6.91 2.94 -3.74
N SER A 183 -8.16 2.83 -4.20
CA SER A 183 -8.84 3.84 -5.01
C SER A 183 -9.34 5.06 -4.22
N TRP A 184 -9.61 4.93 -2.92
CA TRP A 184 -10.21 6.00 -2.11
C TRP A 184 -9.45 6.27 -0.82
N SER A 185 -8.72 5.27 -0.31
CA SER A 185 -8.09 5.37 0.99
C SER A 185 -7.10 6.53 0.99
N PRO A 186 -7.21 7.45 1.98
CA PRO A 186 -6.25 8.54 2.11
C PRO A 186 -4.85 7.99 2.38
N VAL A 187 -4.75 6.75 2.87
CA VAL A 187 -3.48 6.05 3.12
C VAL A 187 -2.79 5.61 1.81
N ALA A 188 -3.50 5.59 0.68
CA ALA A 188 -2.90 5.26 -0.60
C ALA A 188 -2.16 6.47 -1.18
N ALA A 189 -0.85 6.30 -1.47
CA ALA A 189 -0.02 7.33 -2.12
C ALA A 189 -0.71 8.00 -3.29
N VAL A 190 -1.33 7.17 -4.14
CA VAL A 190 -1.87 7.59 -5.42
C VAL A 190 -2.98 8.61 -5.21
N VAL A 191 -3.91 8.33 -4.28
CA VAL A 191 -5.02 9.23 -3.95
C VAL A 191 -4.48 10.55 -3.42
N MET A 192 -3.51 10.50 -2.51
CA MET A 192 -2.92 11.69 -1.92
C MET A 192 -2.15 12.53 -2.94
N ALA A 193 -1.36 11.89 -3.79
CA ALA A 193 -0.63 12.56 -4.86
C ALA A 193 -1.58 13.27 -5.83
N VAL A 194 -2.65 12.59 -6.26
CA VAL A 194 -3.65 13.18 -7.16
C VAL A 194 -4.36 14.36 -6.49
N THR A 195 -4.79 14.23 -5.23
CA THR A 195 -5.44 15.36 -4.52
C THR A 195 -4.49 16.55 -4.30
N ASN A 196 -3.19 16.29 -4.12
CA ASN A 196 -2.18 17.33 -3.95
C ASN A 196 -1.96 18.09 -5.27
N VAL A 197 -1.76 17.36 -6.38
CA VAL A 197 -1.54 17.95 -7.71
C VAL A 197 -2.78 18.69 -8.22
N THR A 198 -3.98 18.14 -8.00
CA THR A 198 -5.23 18.74 -8.47
C THR A 198 -5.75 19.86 -7.57
N GLY A 199 -5.23 19.99 -6.34
CA GLY A 199 -5.74 20.91 -5.33
C GLY A 199 -7.14 20.57 -4.80
N VAL A 200 -7.73 19.44 -5.24
CA VAL A 200 -9.07 19.02 -4.82
C VAL A 200 -9.01 18.43 -3.42
N ARG A 201 -9.91 18.88 -2.54
CA ARG A 201 -10.04 18.34 -1.19
C ARG A 201 -10.43 16.86 -1.25
N TRP A 202 -9.67 16.00 -0.57
CA TRP A 202 -9.93 14.54 -0.51
C TRP A 202 -11.38 14.19 -0.13
N LEU A 203 -11.99 14.91 0.82
CA LEU A 203 -13.38 14.68 1.23
C LEU A 203 -14.39 14.86 0.08
N SER A 204 -14.07 15.65 -0.95
CA SER A 204 -14.96 15.89 -2.07
C SER A 204 -14.98 14.73 -3.06
N VAL A 205 -13.86 14.01 -3.21
CA VAL A 205 -13.75 12.83 -4.08
C VAL A 205 -14.14 11.54 -3.38
N LEU A 206 -14.11 11.52 -2.04
CA LEU A 206 -14.42 10.34 -1.22
C LEU A 206 -15.76 9.67 -1.56
N PRO A 207 -16.91 10.37 -1.72
CA PRO A 207 -18.18 9.68 -1.95
C PRO A 207 -18.18 8.85 -3.24
N ILE A 208 -17.53 9.38 -4.28
CA ILE A 208 -17.47 8.76 -5.59
C ILE A 208 -16.50 7.58 -5.56
N THR A 209 -15.29 7.77 -5.03
CA THR A 209 -14.25 6.74 -5.01
C THR A 209 -14.58 5.61 -4.04
N LEU A 210 -15.17 5.93 -2.88
CA LEU A 210 -15.68 4.95 -1.92
C LEU A 210 -16.83 4.15 -2.53
N GLY A 211 -17.77 4.80 -3.21
CA GLY A 211 -18.86 4.14 -3.92
C GLY A 211 -18.34 3.14 -4.96
N LEU A 212 -17.38 3.57 -5.78
CA LEU A 212 -16.73 2.71 -6.78
C LEU A 212 -16.03 1.50 -6.15
N SER A 213 -15.37 1.73 -5.01
CA SER A 213 -14.70 0.68 -4.23
C SER A 213 -15.67 -0.39 -3.72
N PHE A 214 -16.83 0.03 -3.21
CA PHE A 214 -17.89 -0.91 -2.79
C PHE A 214 -18.47 -1.68 -3.96
N VAL A 215 -18.71 -1.03 -5.11
CA VAL A 215 -19.17 -1.71 -6.33
C VAL A 215 -18.15 -2.75 -6.79
N GLY A 216 -16.86 -2.43 -6.78
CA GLY A 216 -15.80 -3.38 -7.11
C GLY A 216 -15.72 -4.56 -6.15
N LEU A 217 -15.90 -4.31 -4.85
CA LEU A 217 -15.96 -5.34 -3.82
C LEU A 217 -17.15 -6.31 -4.04
N LEU A 218 -18.33 -5.75 -4.33
CA LEU A 218 -19.53 -6.51 -4.67
C LEU A 218 -19.36 -7.32 -5.96
N MET A 219 -18.76 -6.72 -6.99
CA MET A 219 -18.46 -7.41 -8.25
C MET A 219 -17.52 -8.60 -8.03
N ALA A 220 -16.47 -8.44 -7.23
CA ALA A 220 -15.56 -9.54 -6.90
C ALA A 220 -16.30 -10.70 -6.21
N ALA A 221 -17.18 -10.40 -5.25
CA ALA A 221 -18.01 -11.39 -4.56
C ALA A 221 -19.02 -12.09 -5.50
N LEU A 222 -19.61 -11.36 -6.45
CA LEU A 222 -20.56 -11.88 -7.41
C LEU A 222 -19.89 -12.77 -8.46
N LEU A 223 -18.74 -12.35 -8.99
CA LEU A 223 -17.95 -13.11 -9.96
C LEU A 223 -17.47 -14.43 -9.37
N PHE A 224 -16.93 -14.41 -8.14
CA PHE A 224 -16.56 -15.64 -7.45
C PHE A 224 -17.75 -16.57 -7.21
N GLY A 225 -18.94 -16.01 -6.92
CA GLY A 225 -20.17 -16.79 -6.79
C GLY A 225 -20.67 -17.41 -8.10
N ARG A 226 -20.25 -16.87 -9.25
CA ARG A 226 -20.62 -17.31 -10.59
C ARG A 226 -19.61 -18.32 -11.18
N ASP A 227 -18.39 -18.33 -10.68
CA ASP A 227 -17.30 -19.28 -11.04
C ASP A 227 -17.54 -20.69 -10.44
N ARG A 228 -18.80 -21.13 -10.49
CA ARG A 228 -19.38 -22.29 -9.82
C ARG A 228 -19.02 -23.62 -10.48
N ASN A 229 -17.83 -23.74 -11.07
CA ASN A 229 -17.31 -25.03 -11.48
C ASN A 229 -15.77 -25.06 -11.58
N PRO A 230 -15.06 -25.31 -10.47
CA PRO A 230 -13.67 -25.73 -10.55
C PRO A 230 -13.52 -27.21 -10.98
N ASP A 231 -14.61 -27.99 -11.08
CA ASP A 231 -14.59 -29.42 -11.48
C ASP A 231 -14.48 -29.69 -12.99
N THR A 232 -14.26 -28.68 -13.85
CA THR A 232 -13.86 -28.97 -15.24
C THR A 232 -12.36 -29.24 -15.30
N PRO A 233 -11.92 -30.49 -15.52
CA PRO A 233 -10.50 -30.79 -15.67
C PRO A 233 -9.91 -29.95 -16.81
N PRO A 234 -8.61 -29.60 -16.75
CA PRO A 234 -7.95 -28.94 -17.86
C PRO A 234 -8.19 -29.80 -19.10
N ARG A 235 -8.89 -29.21 -20.08
CA ARG A 235 -9.13 -29.84 -21.38
C ARG A 235 -7.74 -30.17 -21.92
N ARG A 236 -7.35 -31.46 -21.82
CA ARG A 236 -6.18 -31.97 -22.52
C ARG A 236 -6.38 -31.51 -23.96
N MET A 237 -5.48 -30.67 -24.45
CA MET A 237 -5.36 -30.43 -25.88
C MET A 237 -4.95 -31.77 -26.46
N ALA A 238 -5.94 -32.56 -26.87
CA ALA A 238 -5.76 -33.66 -27.78
C ALA A 238 -5.69 -33.03 -29.17
N GLY A 239 -4.54 -33.20 -29.81
CA GLY A 239 -4.18 -32.61 -31.10
C GLY A 239 -2.67 -32.45 -31.16
#